data_AF-A0A940LKX6-F1
#
_entry.id   AF-A0A940LKX6-F1
#
_cell.length_a   1.000
_cell.length_b   1.000
_cell.length_c   1.000
_cell.angle_alpha   90.00
_cell.angle_beta   90.00
_cell.angle_gamma   90.00
#
_symmetry.space_group_name_H-M   'P 1'
#
loop_
_entity.id
_entity.type
_entity.pdbx_description
1 polymer ?
#
loop_
_entity_poly.entity_id
_entity_poly.type
_entity_poly.pdbx_seq_one_letter_code
_entity_poly.pdbx_strand_id
1 'polypeptide(L)'
;MLAAVVVAAVASGIGAAGARAGEFVRPDCRSVIKPTDALRFDTDEHLRWYKRFWTGTCDHLSFCFPGSPNWNDIVTKLLAKGGAAEQPALLPKACRLGQMIGLEWAKDKGVQKISTKDLRAFNVILEKAGDPLKGVEAVDAQARSMGAQPPR
;
A
#
# COMPACT_ATOMS: atom_id res chain seq x y z
N MET A 1 -5.51 -10.67 -67.37
CA MET A 1 -6.35 -10.13 -66.27
C MET A 1 -6.99 -11.33 -65.58
N LEU A 2 -6.98 -11.58 -64.29
CA LEU A 2 -6.36 -11.01 -63.10
C LEU A 2 -6.49 -12.15 -62.05
N ALA A 3 -5.39 -12.57 -61.40
CA ALA A 3 -5.44 -13.58 -60.35
C ALA A 3 -5.92 -12.94 -59.04
N ALA A 4 -6.97 -13.49 -58.42
CA ALA A 4 -7.46 -13.03 -57.13
C ALA A 4 -6.81 -13.86 -56.00
N VAL A 5 -5.87 -13.25 -55.29
CA VAL A 5 -5.28 -13.79 -54.05
C VAL A 5 -6.22 -13.45 -52.90
N VAL A 6 -6.77 -14.48 -52.23
CA VAL A 6 -7.52 -14.33 -50.98
C VAL A 6 -6.51 -14.29 -49.83
N VAL A 7 -6.28 -13.12 -49.25
CA VAL A 7 -5.49 -12.97 -48.02
C VAL A 7 -6.43 -13.10 -46.82
N ALA A 8 -6.38 -14.25 -46.15
CA ALA A 8 -7.04 -14.46 -44.87
C ALA A 8 -6.20 -13.79 -43.75
N ALA A 9 -6.60 -12.59 -43.34
CA ALA A 9 -6.02 -11.94 -42.17
C ALA A 9 -6.68 -12.52 -40.90
N VAL A 10 -5.99 -13.45 -40.24
CA VAL A 10 -6.30 -13.88 -38.89
C VAL A 10 -5.90 -12.74 -37.94
N ALA A 11 -6.82 -11.83 -37.66
CA ALA A 11 -6.64 -10.84 -36.62
C ALA A 11 -6.81 -11.56 -35.27
N SER A 12 -5.69 -12.06 -34.74
CA SER A 12 -5.57 -12.50 -33.36
C SER A 12 -6.05 -11.37 -32.46
N GLY A 13 -7.23 -11.54 -31.87
CA GLY A 13 -7.72 -10.70 -30.81
C GLY A 13 -6.77 -10.81 -29.63
N ILE A 14 -5.80 -9.90 -29.56
CA ILE A 14 -5.11 -9.58 -28.33
C ILE A 14 -6.20 -8.97 -27.46
N GLY A 15 -6.90 -9.82 -26.71
CA GLY A 15 -7.75 -9.38 -25.63
C GLY A 15 -6.90 -8.43 -24.81
N ALA A 16 -7.30 -7.15 -24.78
CA ALA A 16 -6.70 -6.17 -23.92
C ALA A 16 -6.71 -6.80 -22.53
N ALA A 17 -5.52 -7.19 -22.05
CA ALA A 17 -5.33 -7.49 -20.66
C ALA A 17 -5.80 -6.22 -19.96
N GLY A 18 -7.01 -6.26 -19.39
CA GLY A 18 -7.50 -5.18 -18.56
C GLY A 18 -6.36 -4.88 -17.61
N ALA A 19 -5.82 -3.67 -17.69
CA ALA A 19 -4.73 -3.24 -16.85
C ALA A 19 -5.14 -3.62 -15.42
N ARG A 20 -4.53 -4.68 -14.87
CA ARG A 20 -4.75 -5.02 -13.47
C ARG A 20 -4.40 -3.76 -12.74
N ALA A 21 -5.36 -3.14 -12.03
CA ALA A 21 -5.08 -2.03 -11.14
C ALA A 21 -3.85 -2.46 -10.32
N GLY A 22 -2.70 -1.87 -10.63
CA GLY A 22 -1.42 -2.53 -10.39
C GLY A 22 -1.24 -2.82 -8.91
N GLU A 23 -0.62 -3.94 -8.56
CA GLU A 23 -0.31 -4.19 -7.16
C GLU A 23 0.67 -3.11 -6.66
N PHE A 24 0.19 -2.23 -5.79
CA PHE A 24 0.92 -1.08 -5.24
C PHE A 24 1.90 -1.49 -4.15
N VAL A 25 1.68 -2.67 -3.60
CA VAL A 25 2.49 -3.25 -2.54
C VAL A 25 3.76 -3.87 -3.15
N ARG A 26 4.89 -3.62 -2.51
CA ARG A 26 6.18 -4.27 -2.81
C ARG A 26 6.07 -5.81 -2.89
N PRO A 27 6.77 -6.47 -3.84
CA PRO A 27 6.59 -7.90 -4.14
C PRO A 27 6.68 -8.86 -2.96
N ASP A 28 7.62 -8.61 -2.04
CA ASP A 28 7.88 -9.46 -0.87
C ASP A 28 6.82 -9.34 0.23
N CYS A 29 5.99 -8.29 0.21
CA CYS A 29 4.82 -8.19 1.08
C CYS A 29 3.61 -8.99 0.54
N ARG A 30 3.57 -9.31 -0.76
CA ARG A 30 2.36 -9.87 -1.41
C ARG A 30 2.01 -11.27 -0.93
N SER A 31 2.97 -12.02 -0.41
CA SER A 31 2.74 -13.37 0.14
C SER A 31 2.18 -13.37 1.56
N VAL A 32 2.19 -12.22 2.26
CA VAL A 32 1.87 -12.13 3.69
C VAL A 32 0.67 -11.23 4.03
N ILE A 33 0.12 -10.54 3.02
CA ILE A 33 -1.07 -9.69 3.12
C ILE A 33 -2.08 -10.05 2.03
N LYS A 34 -3.31 -9.54 2.14
CA LYS A 34 -4.31 -9.72 1.08
C LYS A 34 -3.91 -8.93 -0.18
N PRO A 35 -4.07 -9.50 -1.38
CA PRO A 35 -3.82 -8.75 -2.61
C PRO A 35 -4.83 -7.61 -2.73
N THR A 36 -4.44 -6.53 -3.42
CA THR A 36 -5.24 -5.30 -3.47
C THR A 36 -6.63 -5.50 -4.09
N ASP A 37 -6.77 -6.43 -5.04
CA ASP A 37 -8.06 -6.79 -5.68
C ASP A 37 -9.02 -7.55 -4.77
N ALA A 38 -8.52 -8.17 -3.69
CA ALA A 38 -9.33 -8.82 -2.66
C ALA A 38 -9.73 -7.88 -1.51
N LEU A 39 -9.28 -6.62 -1.54
CA LEU A 39 -9.66 -5.60 -0.57
C LEU A 39 -10.95 -4.90 -1.01
N ARG A 40 -11.74 -4.46 -0.04
CA ARG A 40 -12.93 -3.65 -0.31
C ARG A 40 -12.62 -2.18 -0.03
N PHE A 41 -12.98 -1.34 -0.98
CA PHE A 41 -12.94 0.11 -0.90
C PHE A 41 -14.34 0.62 -1.18
N ASP A 42 -14.79 1.65 -0.45
CA ASP A 42 -16.13 2.19 -0.67
C ASP A 42 -16.19 3.00 -1.96
N THR A 43 -15.06 3.59 -2.39
CA THR A 43 -14.94 4.37 -3.62
C THR A 43 -13.59 4.15 -4.32
N ASP A 44 -13.52 4.48 -5.62
CA ASP A 44 -12.25 4.55 -6.36
C ASP A 44 -11.29 5.59 -5.78
N GLU A 45 -11.80 6.63 -5.13
CA GLU A 45 -10.97 7.61 -4.45
C GLU A 45 -10.23 6.98 -3.26
N HIS A 46 -10.89 6.14 -2.47
CA HIS A 46 -10.26 5.39 -1.38
C HIS A 46 -9.17 4.44 -1.90
N LEU A 47 -9.39 3.78 -3.05
CA LEU A 47 -8.35 2.98 -3.70
C LEU A 47 -7.13 3.84 -4.08
N ARG A 48 -7.34 5.05 -4.61
CA ARG A 48 -6.25 5.97 -4.96
C ARG A 48 -5.53 6.51 -3.72
N TRP A 49 -6.24 6.79 -2.63
CA TRP A 49 -5.61 7.12 -1.34
C TRP A 49 -4.80 5.94 -0.80
N TYR A 50 -5.33 4.71 -0.87
CA TYR A 50 -4.59 3.51 -0.50
C TYR A 50 -3.31 3.33 -1.34
N LYS A 51 -3.38 3.59 -2.65
CA LYS A 51 -2.19 3.65 -3.52
C LYS A 51 -1.20 4.72 -3.04
N ARG A 52 -1.66 5.94 -2.74
CA ARG A 52 -0.82 7.02 -2.22
C ARG A 52 -0.12 6.63 -0.91
N PHE A 53 -0.80 5.93 -0.03
CA PHE A 53 -0.21 5.42 1.21
C PHE A 53 0.98 4.50 0.93
N TRP A 54 0.82 3.55 0.01
CA TRP A 54 1.88 2.59 -0.32
C TRP A 54 3.01 3.18 -1.14
N THR A 55 2.72 3.96 -2.18
CA THR A 55 3.70 4.34 -3.21
C THR A 55 4.17 5.79 -3.14
N GLY A 56 3.46 6.67 -2.43
CA GLY A 56 3.74 8.10 -2.51
C GLY A 56 3.10 8.80 -3.70
N THR A 57 2.42 8.09 -4.60
CA THR A 57 1.86 8.65 -5.83
C THR A 57 0.44 9.21 -5.60
N CYS A 58 0.20 10.45 -6.01
CA CYS A 58 -1.11 11.08 -5.82
C CYS A 58 -2.19 10.67 -6.82
N ASP A 59 -1.83 10.26 -8.03
CA ASP A 59 -2.77 9.71 -9.03
C ASP A 59 -4.13 10.45 -9.09
N HIS A 60 -4.15 11.68 -9.58
CA HIS A 60 -5.36 12.51 -9.71
C HIS A 60 -6.15 12.81 -8.42
N LEU A 61 -5.61 12.52 -7.22
CA LEU A 61 -6.21 12.95 -5.96
C LEU A 61 -6.13 14.47 -5.77
N SER A 62 -7.27 15.09 -5.50
CA SER A 62 -7.32 16.50 -5.10
C SER A 62 -6.65 16.69 -3.73
N PHE A 63 -5.93 17.81 -3.57
CA PHE A 63 -5.23 18.16 -2.32
C PHE A 63 -4.20 17.11 -1.84
N CYS A 64 -3.66 16.31 -2.75
CA CYS A 64 -2.62 15.34 -2.42
C CYS A 64 -1.22 15.91 -2.62
N PHE A 65 -0.32 15.59 -1.68
CA PHE A 65 1.11 15.86 -1.78
C PHE A 65 1.87 14.58 -2.12
N PRO A 66 2.57 14.48 -3.26
CA PRO A 66 3.29 13.27 -3.62
C PRO A 66 4.56 13.09 -2.78
N GLY A 67 5.11 11.88 -2.78
CA GLY A 67 6.40 11.55 -2.19
C GLY A 67 6.30 10.97 -0.77
N SER A 68 7.34 11.23 0.03
CA SER A 68 7.51 10.64 1.36
C SER A 68 6.70 11.36 2.46
N PRO A 69 6.33 10.65 3.55
CA PRO A 69 6.50 9.21 3.73
C PRO A 69 5.50 8.40 2.88
N ASN A 70 5.92 7.19 2.48
CA ASN A 70 5.07 6.14 1.93
C ASN A 70 5.51 4.79 2.54
N TRP A 71 4.61 3.82 2.57
CA TRP A 71 4.85 2.60 3.33
C TRP A 71 5.87 1.65 2.67
N ASN A 72 5.98 1.64 1.33
CA ASN A 72 7.00 0.83 0.64
C ASN A 72 8.43 1.26 1.02
N ASP A 73 8.66 2.57 1.15
CA ASP A 73 9.95 3.12 1.59
C ASP A 73 10.19 2.83 3.08
N ILE A 74 9.15 2.94 3.91
CA ILE A 74 9.24 2.60 5.35
C ILE A 74 9.65 1.14 5.53
N VAL A 75 9.01 0.19 4.83
CA VAL A 75 9.38 -1.23 4.92
C VAL A 75 10.82 -1.43 4.46
N THR A 76 11.24 -0.80 3.37
CA THR A 76 12.63 -0.88 2.88
C THR A 76 13.63 -0.43 3.95
N LYS A 77 13.36 0.70 4.61
CA LYS A 77 14.21 1.22 5.70
C LYS A 77 14.22 0.30 6.92
N LEU A 78 13.07 -0.25 7.32
CA LEU A 78 12.97 -1.17 8.45
C LEU A 78 13.81 -2.43 8.21
N LEU A 79 13.69 -3.04 7.02
CA LEU A 79 14.46 -4.23 6.66
C LEU A 79 15.97 -3.98 6.58
N ALA A 80 16.36 -2.79 6.11
CA ALA A 80 17.77 -2.37 6.12
C ALA A 80 18.29 -2.19 7.55
N LYS A 81 17.48 -1.60 8.43
CA LYS A 81 17.83 -1.32 9.83
C LYS A 81 17.94 -2.60 10.68
N GLY A 82 17.08 -3.58 10.48
CA GLY A 82 17.12 -4.85 11.23
C GLY A 82 18.16 -5.84 10.71
N GLY A 83 18.58 -5.70 9.45
CA GLY A 83 19.55 -6.60 8.82
C GLY A 83 18.97 -8.00 8.55
N ALA A 84 19.77 -8.85 7.88
CA ALA A 84 19.29 -10.13 7.35
C ALA A 84 18.71 -11.09 8.41
N ALA A 85 19.21 -11.02 9.65
CA ALA A 85 18.75 -11.89 10.73
C ALA A 85 17.31 -11.58 11.17
N GLU A 86 16.91 -10.31 11.16
CA GLU A 86 15.58 -9.89 11.63
C GLU A 86 14.53 -9.86 10.50
N GLN A 87 14.95 -9.80 9.24
CA GLN A 87 14.04 -9.69 8.09
C GLN A 87 12.89 -10.72 8.07
N PRO A 88 13.11 -12.03 8.37
CA PRO A 88 12.02 -13.01 8.38
C PRO A 88 10.91 -12.69 9.38
N ALA A 89 11.23 -12.05 10.51
CA ALA A 89 10.26 -11.63 11.51
C ALA A 89 9.68 -10.24 11.22
N LEU A 90 10.52 -9.33 10.73
CA LEU A 90 10.18 -7.92 10.54
C LEU A 90 9.28 -7.70 9.31
N LEU A 91 9.58 -8.36 8.19
CA LEU A 91 8.84 -8.22 6.93
C LEU A 91 7.33 -8.50 7.11
N PRO A 92 6.88 -9.69 7.59
CA PRO A 92 5.46 -9.97 7.70
C PRO A 92 4.73 -9.01 8.65
N LYS A 93 5.38 -8.57 9.74
CA LYS A 93 4.80 -7.60 10.68
C LYS A 93 4.63 -6.23 10.03
N ALA A 94 5.67 -5.71 9.39
CA ALA A 94 5.63 -4.40 8.73
C ALA A 94 4.63 -4.36 7.56
N CYS A 95 4.54 -5.43 6.76
CA CYS A 95 3.59 -5.52 5.66
C CYS A 95 2.13 -5.52 6.15
N ARG A 96 1.81 -6.37 7.15
CA ARG A 96 0.44 -6.47 7.71
C ARG A 96 0.01 -5.18 8.41
N LEU A 97 0.94 -4.57 9.14
CA LEU A 97 0.74 -3.26 9.76
C LEU A 97 0.42 -2.19 8.70
N GLY A 98 1.17 -2.19 7.60
CA GLY A 98 0.93 -1.32 6.45
C GLY A 98 -0.46 -1.48 5.86
N GLN A 99 -0.89 -2.72 5.60
CA GLN A 99 -2.24 -2.97 5.04
C GLN A 99 -3.34 -2.44 5.95
N MET A 100 -3.24 -2.70 7.26
CA MET A 100 -4.21 -2.22 8.25
C MET A 100 -4.24 -0.68 8.31
N ILE A 101 -3.08 -0.04 8.47
CA ILE A 101 -2.99 1.42 8.56
C ILE A 101 -3.47 2.08 7.26
N GLY A 102 -3.04 1.55 6.11
CA GLY A 102 -3.41 2.10 4.81
C GLY A 102 -4.90 2.04 4.54
N LEU A 103 -5.55 0.92 4.88
CA LEU A 103 -7.00 0.77 4.74
C LEU A 103 -7.78 1.75 5.62
N GLU A 104 -7.28 2.02 6.83
CA GLU A 104 -7.92 2.97 7.73
C GLU A 104 -7.69 4.42 7.30
N TRP A 105 -6.47 4.75 6.90
CA TRP A 105 -6.10 6.10 6.47
C TRP A 105 -6.74 6.51 5.14
N ALA A 106 -7.05 5.55 4.27
CA ALA A 106 -7.68 5.82 2.98
C ALA A 106 -9.17 6.19 3.06
N LYS A 107 -9.78 6.09 4.24
CA LYS A 107 -11.19 6.45 4.48
C LYS A 107 -11.41 7.96 4.48
N ASP A 108 -12.68 8.35 4.41
CA ASP A 108 -13.07 9.75 4.47
C ASP A 108 -12.70 10.42 5.81
N LYS A 109 -12.42 11.72 5.73
CA LYS A 109 -12.25 12.57 6.91
C LYS A 109 -13.54 12.55 7.75
N GLY A 110 -13.40 12.40 9.06
CA GLY A 110 -14.52 12.25 10.01
C GLY A 110 -14.99 10.81 10.20
N VAL A 111 -14.52 9.85 9.39
CA VAL A 111 -14.73 8.41 9.61
C VAL A 111 -13.40 7.70 9.90
N GLN A 112 -12.30 8.16 9.28
CA GLN A 112 -10.98 7.62 9.54
C GLN A 112 -10.60 7.75 11.03
N LYS A 113 -9.97 6.70 11.55
CA LYS A 113 -9.43 6.65 12.91
C LYS A 113 -7.93 6.97 12.95
N ILE A 114 -7.27 6.86 11.80
CA ILE A 114 -5.85 7.15 11.60
C ILE A 114 -5.75 8.26 10.55
N SER A 115 -5.21 9.40 10.97
CA SER A 115 -5.01 10.58 10.11
C SER A 115 -3.58 10.70 9.60
N THR A 116 -3.34 11.65 8.69
CA THR A 116 -1.98 12.01 8.24
C THR A 116 -1.07 12.45 9.39
N LYS A 117 -1.62 13.05 10.45
CA LYS A 117 -0.85 13.41 11.65
C LYS A 117 -0.34 12.15 12.37
N ASP A 118 -1.18 11.14 12.47
CA ASP A 118 -0.82 9.85 13.09
C ASP A 118 0.23 9.12 12.24
N LEU A 119 0.11 9.12 10.91
CA LEU A 119 1.16 8.56 10.01
C LEU A 119 2.54 9.20 10.23
N ARG A 120 2.58 10.52 10.40
CA ARG A 120 3.85 11.23 10.69
C ARG A 120 4.40 10.82 12.06
N ALA A 121 3.54 10.67 13.06
CA ALA A 121 3.95 10.20 14.39
C ALA A 121 4.49 8.76 14.33
N PHE A 122 3.81 7.85 13.62
CA PHE A 122 4.29 6.48 13.41
C PHE A 122 5.66 6.46 12.73
N ASN A 123 5.86 7.26 11.68
CA ASN A 123 7.16 7.37 11.02
C ASN A 123 8.26 7.83 12.00
N VAL A 124 7.98 8.81 12.87
CA VAL A 124 8.93 9.25 13.90
C VAL A 124 9.27 8.13 14.89
N ILE A 125 8.28 7.33 15.31
CA ILE A 125 8.51 6.17 16.20
C ILE A 125 9.43 5.16 15.53
N LEU A 126 9.15 4.78 14.29
CA LEU A 126 9.94 3.79 13.53
C LEU A 126 11.38 4.26 13.28
N GLU A 127 11.57 5.53 12.91
CA GLU A 127 12.89 6.11 12.67
C GLU A 127 13.71 6.17 13.98
N LYS A 128 13.09 6.54 15.11
CA LYS A 128 13.76 6.67 16.41
C LYS A 128 14.00 5.35 17.15
N ALA A 129 13.25 4.28 16.83
CA ALA A 129 13.39 3.01 17.54
C ALA A 129 14.80 2.43 17.35
N GLY A 130 15.55 2.14 18.42
CA GLY A 130 16.85 1.46 18.27
C GLY A 130 16.72 0.05 17.68
N ASP A 131 15.67 -0.65 18.10
CA ASP A 131 15.26 -1.98 17.64
C ASP A 131 14.06 -1.84 16.68
N PRO A 132 14.20 -2.21 15.38
CA PRO A 132 13.14 -2.07 14.39
C PRO A 132 11.89 -2.88 14.70
N LEU A 133 12.06 -4.07 15.27
CA LEU A 133 10.94 -4.95 15.60
C LEU A 133 10.10 -4.34 16.72
N LYS A 134 10.74 -3.83 17.78
CA LYS A 134 10.05 -3.08 18.85
C LYS A 134 9.38 -1.82 18.32
N GLY A 135 9.99 -1.13 17.36
CA GLY A 135 9.38 0.02 16.70
C GLY A 135 8.08 -0.34 15.99
N VAL A 136 8.08 -1.42 15.21
CA VAL A 136 6.89 -1.94 14.53
C VAL A 136 5.82 -2.37 15.53
N GLU A 137 6.18 -3.03 16.62
CA GLU A 137 5.25 -3.46 17.67
C GLU A 137 4.60 -2.29 18.40
N ALA A 138 5.35 -1.22 18.69
CA ALA A 138 4.82 -0.01 19.29
C ALA A 138 3.79 0.69 18.37
N VAL A 139 4.08 0.78 17.07
CA VAL A 139 3.14 1.35 16.10
C VAL A 139 1.92 0.46 15.91
N ASP A 140 2.07 -0.88 15.87
CA ASP A 140 0.93 -1.80 15.76
C ASP A 140 -0.01 -1.67 16.97
N ALA A 141 0.53 -1.64 18.18
CA ALA A 141 -0.26 -1.44 19.40
C ALA A 141 -1.02 -0.09 19.36
N GLN A 142 -0.35 0.99 18.96
CA GLN A 142 -0.96 2.32 18.86
C GLN A 142 -2.04 2.38 17.76
N ALA A 143 -1.76 1.85 16.56
CA ALA A 143 -2.69 1.84 15.45
C ALA A 143 -3.95 1.01 15.76
N ARG A 144 -3.80 -0.15 16.41
CA ARG A 144 -4.95 -0.97 16.86
C ARG A 144 -5.80 -0.26 17.90
N SER A 145 -5.16 0.40 18.86
CA SER A 145 -5.86 1.21 19.87
C SER A 145 -6.70 2.31 19.22
N MET A 146 -6.14 3.03 18.24
CA MET A 146 -6.89 4.02 17.45
C MET A 146 -8.02 3.37 16.66
N GLY A 147 -7.78 2.20 16.05
CA GLY A 147 -8.78 1.43 15.31
C GLY A 147 -9.99 0.99 16.13
N ALA A 148 -9.86 0.88 17.46
CA ALA A 148 -10.95 0.55 18.38
C ALA A 148 -11.77 1.77 18.83
N GLN A 149 -11.26 2.99 18.62
CA GLN A 149 -11.93 4.22 19.03
C GLN A 149 -13.03 4.64 18.04
N PRO A 150 -13.97 5.51 18.47
CA PRO A 150 -14.83 6.23 17.54
C PRO A 150 -14.00 7.08 16.57
N PRO A 151 -14.53 7.38 15.36
CA PRO A 151 -13.92 8.36 14.47
C PRO A 151 -13.71 9.71 15.17
N ARG A 152 -12.64 10.41 14.78
CA ARG A 152 -12.25 11.72 15.35
C ARG A 152 -12.68 12.88 14.47
#